data_AF-A0A0F8YVK6-F1
#
_entry.id   AF-A0A0F8YVK6-F1
#
_cell.length_a   1.000
_cell.length_b   1.000
_cell.length_c   1.000
_cell.angle_alpha   90.00
_cell.angle_beta   90.00
_cell.angle_gamma   90.00
#
_symmetry.space_group_name_H-M   'P 1'
#
loop_
_entity.id
_entity.type
_entity.pdbx_description
1 polymer ?
#
loop_
_entity_poly.entity_id
_entity_poly.type
_entity_poly.pdbx_seq_one_letter_code
_entity_poly.pdbx_strand_id
1 'polypeptide(L)'
;MAWSEGQALSPSNLNNVSGIVFNVKDPKFGAVGDGVTDDTAAINAAFAAAQPLGNTVFFPAGVYGISSTINIDKHVTFRGVESGTTNAGSEIKALSAVDPMLNITADDVGVQDLYFRGTGAGTGVYYNGTAAGLSACRASNLVFMSLPIGLLVDKTIASIFENIRTNLGQLRFRNGCTSITIISCYPANVVGGSGFKFENVRYLTLTGCAADGNDRYGYELDSSCESIVLTGCGAEVSGFGFCQTSGETIGIYNCFGF
;
A
#
# COMPACT_ATOMS: atom_id res chain seq x y z
N MET A 1 24.69 23.42 -9.00
CA MET A 1 24.33 24.86 -9.09
C MET A 1 24.08 25.35 -7.67
N ALA A 2 24.63 26.51 -7.33
CA ALA A 2 24.55 27.09 -5.99
C ALA A 2 23.14 27.66 -5.74
N TRP A 3 22.64 27.46 -4.53
CA TRP A 3 21.40 28.05 -4.01
C TRP A 3 21.37 29.57 -4.15
N SER A 4 20.19 30.15 -4.38
CA SER A 4 19.92 31.57 -4.15
C SER A 4 18.88 31.70 -3.05
N GLU A 5 19.18 32.54 -2.05
CA GLU A 5 18.31 32.81 -0.91
C GLU A 5 16.96 33.38 -1.41
N GLY A 6 15.84 32.79 -0.98
CA GLY A 6 14.49 33.26 -1.33
C GLY A 6 13.73 32.44 -2.39
N GLN A 7 14.31 31.39 -2.96
CA GLN A 7 13.51 30.45 -3.76
C GLN A 7 12.62 29.58 -2.86
N ALA A 8 11.31 29.56 -3.11
CA ALA A 8 10.40 28.66 -2.42
C ALA A 8 10.85 27.21 -2.62
N LEU A 9 10.90 26.44 -1.53
CA LEU A 9 11.12 25.00 -1.53
C LEU A 9 9.89 24.29 -2.12
N SER A 10 9.72 24.39 -3.44
CA SER A 10 8.75 23.60 -4.18
C SER A 10 9.30 22.18 -4.40
N PRO A 11 8.44 21.16 -4.55
CA PRO A 11 8.90 19.81 -4.87
C PRO A 11 9.77 19.71 -6.13
N SER A 12 9.59 20.60 -7.11
CA SER A 12 10.46 20.73 -8.29
C SER A 12 11.85 21.29 -7.97
N ASN A 13 11.98 22.15 -6.95
CA ASN A 13 13.26 22.74 -6.55
C ASN A 13 14.05 21.85 -5.59
N LEU A 14 13.39 20.94 -4.84
CA LEU A 14 14.05 20.04 -3.87
C LEU A 14 15.03 19.06 -4.52
N ASN A 15 14.73 18.59 -5.74
CA ASN A 15 15.61 17.68 -6.50
C ASN A 15 17.02 18.26 -6.71
N ASN A 16 17.13 19.58 -6.91
CA ASN A 16 18.39 20.27 -7.18
C ASN A 16 19.07 20.81 -5.91
N VAL A 17 18.39 20.72 -4.77
CA VAL A 17 18.75 21.37 -3.53
C VAL A 17 19.32 20.39 -2.50
N SER A 18 18.74 19.19 -2.38
CA SER A 18 19.15 18.20 -1.37
C SER A 18 19.51 16.83 -1.94
N GLY A 19 18.98 16.45 -3.11
CA GLY A 19 19.13 15.08 -3.64
C GLY A 19 18.46 14.02 -2.78
N ILE A 20 17.53 14.42 -1.90
CA ILE A 20 16.78 13.55 -0.97
C ILE A 20 15.38 13.22 -1.50
N VAL A 21 14.87 14.05 -2.41
CA VAL A 21 13.57 13.88 -3.05
C VAL A 21 13.77 13.87 -4.55
N PHE A 22 13.07 12.97 -5.24
CA PHE A 22 13.12 12.77 -6.68
C PHE A 22 11.70 12.85 -7.23
N ASN A 23 11.28 14.07 -7.57
CA ASN A 23 9.99 14.36 -8.16
C ASN A 23 9.89 13.77 -9.58
N VAL A 24 8.95 12.86 -9.82
CA VAL A 24 8.77 12.17 -11.12
C VAL A 24 8.49 13.12 -12.30
N LYS A 25 7.96 14.32 -12.05
CA LYS A 25 7.70 15.35 -13.08
C LYS A 25 8.91 16.22 -13.39
N ASP A 26 10.05 16.04 -12.71
CA ASP A 26 11.27 16.75 -13.05
C ASP A 26 11.63 16.50 -14.52
N PRO A 27 12.09 17.52 -15.27
CA PRO A 27 12.49 17.35 -16.67
C PRO A 27 13.50 16.23 -16.93
N LYS A 28 14.27 15.79 -15.92
CA LYS A 28 15.16 14.62 -16.01
C LYS A 28 14.43 13.28 -16.12
N PHE A 29 13.22 13.17 -15.61
CA PHE A 29 12.42 11.94 -15.59
C PHE A 29 11.21 12.05 -16.52
N GLY A 30 10.52 13.20 -16.51
CA GLY A 30 9.54 13.57 -17.52
C GLY A 30 8.16 12.93 -17.39
N ALA A 31 7.74 12.50 -16.18
CA ALA A 31 6.37 12.01 -15.99
C ALA A 31 5.36 13.14 -16.26
N VAL A 32 4.28 12.82 -16.97
CA VAL A 32 3.24 13.78 -17.35
C VAL A 32 2.12 13.82 -16.31
N GLY A 33 1.65 12.65 -15.85
CA GLY A 33 0.60 12.55 -14.85
C GLY A 33 -0.77 13.03 -15.33
N ASP A 34 -1.12 12.77 -16.59
CA ASP A 34 -2.39 13.15 -17.25
C ASP A 34 -3.44 12.00 -17.32
N GLY A 35 -3.08 10.81 -16.85
CA GLY A 35 -3.93 9.62 -16.80
C GLY A 35 -4.02 8.84 -18.12
N VAL A 36 -3.26 9.24 -19.15
CA VAL A 36 -3.23 8.63 -20.49
C VAL A 36 -1.80 8.29 -20.92
N THR A 37 -0.85 9.19 -20.67
CA THR A 37 0.56 8.97 -20.93
C THR A 37 1.09 7.85 -20.05
N ASP A 38 1.92 6.99 -20.64
CA ASP A 38 2.63 5.94 -19.91
C ASP A 38 3.87 6.52 -19.21
N ASP A 39 3.74 6.77 -17.92
CA ASP A 39 4.76 7.34 -17.04
C ASP A 39 5.70 6.28 -16.45
N THR A 40 5.56 4.99 -16.82
CA THR A 40 6.36 3.88 -16.27
C THR A 40 7.87 4.14 -16.35
N ALA A 41 8.37 4.59 -17.51
CA ALA A 41 9.79 4.84 -17.71
C ALA A 41 10.31 6.00 -16.83
N ALA A 42 9.51 7.07 -16.69
CA ALA A 42 9.84 8.21 -15.86
C ALA A 42 9.90 7.83 -14.37
N ILE A 43 8.95 7.03 -13.90
CA ILE A 43 8.91 6.53 -12.51
C ILE A 43 10.13 5.65 -12.22
N ASN A 44 10.46 4.72 -13.12
CA ASN A 44 11.66 3.88 -12.97
C ASN A 44 12.96 4.69 -12.98
N ALA A 45 13.04 5.76 -13.78
CA ALA A 45 14.19 6.66 -13.79
C ALA A 45 14.33 7.44 -12.46
N ALA A 46 13.21 7.92 -11.91
CA ALA A 46 13.19 8.58 -10.60
C ALA A 46 13.60 7.61 -9.47
N PHE A 47 13.10 6.37 -9.51
CA PHE A 47 13.53 5.30 -8.58
C PHE A 47 15.03 5.02 -8.69
N ALA A 48 15.55 4.87 -9.91
CA ALA A 48 16.97 4.61 -10.13
C ALA A 48 17.87 5.73 -9.60
N ALA A 49 17.38 6.98 -9.60
CA ALA A 49 18.07 8.11 -9.02
C ALA A 49 17.94 8.19 -7.49
N ALA A 50 16.82 7.73 -6.92
CA ALA A 50 16.56 7.74 -5.48
C ALA A 50 17.26 6.62 -4.70
N GLN A 51 17.42 5.44 -5.32
CA GLN A 51 17.92 4.25 -4.64
C GLN A 51 19.34 4.32 -4.02
N PRO A 52 20.32 5.11 -4.50
CA PRO A 52 21.70 5.04 -3.98
C PRO A 52 21.87 5.41 -2.50
N LEU A 53 20.99 6.27 -1.96
CA LEU A 53 21.05 6.74 -0.57
C LEU A 53 19.74 6.49 0.19
N GLY A 54 18.83 5.72 -0.39
CA GLY A 54 17.53 5.41 0.16
C GLY A 54 16.60 6.61 0.32
N ASN A 55 16.45 7.35 -0.77
CA ASN A 55 15.71 8.61 -0.82
C ASN A 55 14.22 8.42 -1.12
N THR A 56 13.52 9.53 -1.37
CA THR A 56 12.09 9.52 -1.70
C THR A 56 11.85 9.75 -3.18
N VAL A 57 11.08 8.88 -3.83
CA VAL A 57 10.42 9.16 -5.11
C VAL A 57 9.11 9.89 -4.80
N PHE A 58 8.98 11.11 -5.31
CA PHE A 58 7.85 11.98 -5.03
C PHE A 58 6.93 12.10 -6.23
N PHE A 59 5.63 11.94 -5.98
CA PHE A 59 4.57 12.10 -6.96
C PHE A 59 3.78 13.36 -6.61
N PRO A 60 3.94 14.47 -7.36
CA PRO A 60 3.02 15.59 -7.28
C PRO A 60 1.59 15.18 -7.63
N ALA A 61 0.61 16.04 -7.40
CA ALA A 61 -0.75 15.80 -7.88
C ALA A 61 -0.78 15.50 -9.39
N GLY A 62 -1.55 14.48 -9.76
CA GLY A 62 -1.61 13.94 -11.12
C GLY A 62 -2.02 12.48 -11.15
N VAL A 63 -2.38 12.00 -12.34
CA VAL A 63 -2.72 10.60 -12.59
C VAL A 63 -1.63 9.98 -13.46
N TYR A 64 -0.77 9.16 -12.87
CA TYR A 64 0.39 8.58 -13.52
C TYR A 64 0.02 7.22 -14.11
N GLY A 65 -0.08 7.16 -15.44
CA GLY A 65 -0.37 5.91 -16.14
C GLY A 65 0.82 4.96 -16.08
N ILE A 66 0.59 3.69 -15.77
CA ILE A 66 1.60 2.62 -15.88
C ILE A 66 1.12 1.47 -16.76
N SER A 67 2.01 0.92 -17.57
CA SER A 67 1.75 -0.26 -18.41
C SER A 67 2.46 -1.52 -17.91
N SER A 68 3.36 -1.40 -16.92
CA SER A 68 4.07 -2.54 -16.33
C SER A 68 4.38 -2.30 -14.85
N THR A 69 4.71 -3.39 -14.15
CA THR A 69 5.06 -3.38 -12.73
C THR A 69 6.27 -2.49 -12.46
N ILE A 70 6.19 -1.66 -11.42
CA ILE A 70 7.34 -0.95 -10.86
C ILE A 70 7.97 -1.83 -9.78
N ASN A 71 9.22 -2.24 -10.00
CA ASN A 71 9.97 -3.07 -9.06
C ASN A 71 10.80 -2.19 -8.12
N ILE A 72 10.61 -2.36 -6.81
CA ILE A 72 11.26 -1.60 -5.75
C ILE A 72 12.13 -2.59 -4.95
N ASP A 73 13.40 -2.68 -5.34
CA ASP A 73 14.38 -3.64 -4.80
C ASP A 73 15.44 -2.98 -3.90
N LYS A 74 15.22 -1.72 -3.52
CA LYS A 74 16.03 -0.95 -2.56
C LYS A 74 15.12 -0.20 -1.59
N HIS A 75 15.66 0.12 -0.42
CA HIS A 75 15.04 1.03 0.55
C HIS A 75 14.78 2.37 -0.12
N VAL A 76 13.58 2.61 -0.62
CA VAL A 76 13.13 3.89 -1.19
C VAL A 76 11.71 4.14 -0.70
N THR A 77 11.39 5.40 -0.41
CA THR A 77 10.01 5.78 -0.09
C THR A 77 9.32 6.29 -1.35
N PHE A 78 8.15 5.76 -1.67
CA PHE A 78 7.25 6.31 -2.68
C PHE A 78 6.20 7.15 -1.96
N ARG A 79 6.14 8.44 -2.29
CA ARG A 79 5.27 9.39 -1.60
C ARG A 79 4.50 10.26 -2.56
N GLY A 80 3.18 10.26 -2.43
CA GLY A 80 2.30 11.17 -3.15
C GLY A 80 1.93 12.40 -2.34
N VAL A 81 0.83 13.04 -2.77
CA VAL A 81 0.12 14.04 -1.99
C VAL A 81 -1.33 13.59 -1.85
N GLU A 82 -1.85 13.64 -0.63
CA GLU A 82 -3.20 13.23 -0.33
C GLU A 82 -4.21 14.09 -1.09
N SER A 83 -5.18 13.45 -1.76
CA SER A 83 -6.42 14.10 -2.13
C SER A 83 -7.45 13.79 -1.06
N GLY A 84 -7.86 14.76 -0.25
CA GLY A 84 -9.16 14.61 0.40
C GLY A 84 -10.24 14.54 -0.68
N THR A 85 -11.01 13.44 -0.77
CA THR A 85 -12.30 13.24 -1.50
C THR A 85 -12.50 13.82 -2.92
N THR A 86 -11.50 14.45 -3.56
CA THR A 86 -11.69 15.36 -4.70
C THR A 86 -10.61 15.20 -5.79
N ASN A 87 -10.22 13.98 -6.18
CA ASN A 87 -9.42 13.67 -7.39
C ASN A 87 -8.16 14.56 -7.67
N ALA A 88 -7.63 15.25 -6.67
CA ALA A 88 -6.60 16.29 -6.78
C ALA A 88 -5.25 15.86 -6.17
N GLY A 89 -5.09 14.57 -5.90
CA GLY A 89 -3.90 13.99 -5.28
C GLY A 89 -3.09 13.19 -6.29
N SER A 90 -2.25 12.30 -5.78
CA SER A 90 -1.37 11.47 -6.61
C SER A 90 -1.99 10.09 -6.82
N GLU A 91 -2.35 9.78 -8.07
CA GLU A 91 -2.89 8.46 -8.46
C GLU A 91 -1.91 7.74 -9.37
N ILE A 92 -1.60 6.48 -9.07
CA ILE A 92 -0.95 5.55 -10.00
C ILE A 92 -2.06 4.70 -10.62
N LYS A 93 -2.18 4.74 -11.94
CA LYS A 93 -3.27 4.13 -12.71
C LYS A 93 -2.72 3.08 -13.66
N ALA A 94 -3.21 1.85 -13.58
CA ALA A 94 -2.90 0.82 -14.55
C ALA A 94 -3.60 1.12 -15.89
N LEU A 95 -2.83 1.28 -16.97
CA LEU A 95 -3.33 1.49 -18.34
C LEU A 95 -3.79 0.17 -18.98
N SER A 96 -3.28 -0.95 -18.49
CA SER A 96 -3.64 -2.32 -18.85
C SER A 96 -3.64 -3.21 -17.60
N ALA A 97 -3.89 -4.51 -17.72
CA ALA A 97 -3.67 -5.43 -16.61
C ALA A 97 -2.20 -5.40 -16.19
N VAL A 98 -1.92 -5.00 -14.95
CA VAL A 98 -0.60 -4.95 -14.33
C VAL A 98 -0.71 -5.62 -12.96
N ASP A 99 0.10 -6.66 -12.71
CA ASP A 99 0.00 -7.45 -11.47
C ASP A 99 1.39 -7.90 -10.98
N PRO A 100 1.87 -7.41 -9.83
CA PRO A 100 1.33 -6.28 -9.05
C PRO A 100 1.65 -4.93 -9.72
N MET A 101 1.00 -3.83 -9.32
CA MET A 101 1.38 -2.48 -9.76
C MET A 101 2.74 -2.08 -9.16
N LEU A 102 2.91 -2.23 -7.84
CA LEU A 102 4.21 -2.11 -7.16
C LEU A 102 4.64 -3.46 -6.59
N ASN A 103 5.82 -3.93 -6.96
CA ASN A 103 6.45 -5.13 -6.40
C ASN A 103 7.64 -4.71 -5.52
N ILE A 104 7.53 -4.93 -4.22
CA ILE A 104 8.52 -4.50 -3.22
C ILE A 104 9.27 -5.72 -2.71
N THR A 105 10.59 -5.74 -2.87
CA THR A 105 11.46 -6.86 -2.47
C THR A 105 12.64 -6.40 -1.61
N ALA A 106 12.53 -5.25 -0.95
CA ALA A 106 13.54 -4.69 -0.06
C ALA A 106 12.96 -4.25 1.28
N ASP A 107 13.79 -4.30 2.31
CA ASP A 107 13.52 -3.76 3.63
C ASP A 107 13.34 -2.23 3.59
N ASP A 108 12.66 -1.71 4.61
CA ASP A 108 12.56 -0.28 4.89
C ASP A 108 11.91 0.54 3.75
N VAL A 109 11.06 -0.11 2.95
CA VAL A 109 10.30 0.54 1.88
C VAL A 109 9.02 1.15 2.44
N GLY A 110 8.82 2.44 2.13
CA GLY A 110 7.61 3.18 2.44
C GLY A 110 6.75 3.47 1.22
N VAL A 111 5.42 3.29 1.32
CA VAL A 111 4.45 3.75 0.32
C VAL A 111 3.41 4.61 0.99
N GLN A 112 3.32 5.89 0.63
CA GLN A 112 2.56 6.87 1.40
C GLN A 112 1.79 7.84 0.52
N ASP A 113 0.60 8.24 0.96
CA ASP A 113 -0.18 9.35 0.39
C ASP A 113 -0.52 9.14 -1.12
N LEU A 114 -0.88 7.90 -1.50
CA LEU A 114 -1.08 7.49 -2.90
C LEU A 114 -2.41 6.78 -3.14
N TYR A 115 -3.00 7.06 -4.29
CA TYR A 115 -4.14 6.35 -4.84
C TYR A 115 -3.66 5.34 -5.88
N PHE A 116 -4.27 4.16 -5.90
CA PHE A 116 -4.00 3.11 -6.88
C PHE A 116 -5.30 2.72 -7.57
N ARG A 117 -5.31 2.81 -8.90
CA ARG A 117 -6.46 2.41 -9.72
C ARG A 117 -6.06 1.30 -10.67
N GLY A 118 -6.66 0.13 -10.48
CA GLY A 118 -6.50 -1.02 -11.37
C GLY A 118 -7.54 -1.07 -12.48
N THR A 119 -7.53 -2.18 -13.21
CA THR A 119 -8.44 -2.50 -14.32
C THR A 119 -9.52 -3.52 -13.95
N GLY A 120 -9.64 -3.88 -12.67
CA GLY A 120 -10.49 -4.97 -12.18
C GLY A 120 -9.76 -6.31 -12.00
N ALA A 121 -8.45 -6.34 -12.22
CA ALA A 121 -7.59 -7.51 -12.04
C ALA A 121 -6.27 -7.11 -11.36
N GLY A 122 -5.61 -8.10 -10.74
CA GLY A 122 -4.28 -7.96 -10.16
C GLY A 122 -4.22 -7.34 -8.76
N THR A 123 -3.00 -7.03 -8.36
CA THR A 123 -2.64 -6.51 -7.04
C THR A 123 -2.14 -5.07 -7.13
N GLY A 124 -2.55 -4.20 -6.21
CA GLY A 124 -2.02 -2.83 -6.12
C GLY A 124 -0.57 -2.82 -5.64
N VAL A 125 -0.37 -2.96 -4.33
CA VAL A 125 0.97 -3.02 -3.73
C VAL A 125 1.24 -4.42 -3.18
N TYR A 126 2.37 -5.00 -3.56
CA TYR A 126 2.83 -6.28 -3.04
C TYR A 126 4.17 -6.12 -2.31
N TYR A 127 4.15 -6.26 -0.99
CA TYR A 127 5.34 -6.49 -0.17
C TYR A 127 5.72 -7.98 -0.27
N ASN A 128 6.64 -8.27 -1.18
CA ASN A 128 7.00 -9.61 -1.61
C ASN A 128 8.25 -10.11 -0.88
N GLY A 129 8.07 -10.48 0.39
CA GLY A 129 9.14 -11.10 1.17
C GLY A 129 9.53 -12.48 0.65
N THR A 130 10.82 -12.64 0.37
CA THR A 130 11.41 -13.93 -0.03
C THR A 130 11.87 -14.71 1.21
N ALA A 131 12.78 -15.67 1.10
CA ALA A 131 13.26 -16.46 2.23
C ALA A 131 13.85 -15.62 3.37
N ALA A 132 14.44 -14.46 3.07
CA ALA A 132 14.98 -13.53 4.07
C ALA A 132 13.90 -12.73 4.82
N GLY A 133 12.67 -12.70 4.28
CA GLY A 133 11.62 -11.78 4.71
C GLY A 133 11.88 -10.32 4.31
N LEU A 134 10.92 -9.45 4.62
CA LEU A 134 11.08 -7.99 4.58
C LEU A 134 10.89 -7.43 5.98
N SER A 135 11.52 -6.32 6.30
CA SER A 135 11.45 -5.69 7.62
C SER A 135 11.37 -4.17 7.52
N ALA A 136 10.83 -3.52 8.56
CA ALA A 136 10.70 -2.06 8.65
C ALA A 136 9.88 -1.42 7.50
N CYS A 137 9.04 -2.20 6.83
CA CYS A 137 8.18 -1.71 5.78
C CYS A 137 7.01 -0.91 6.36
N ARG A 138 6.56 0.08 5.58
CA ARG A 138 5.46 0.97 5.99
C ARG A 138 4.56 1.29 4.82
N ALA A 139 3.26 1.23 5.02
CA ALA A 139 2.29 1.76 4.08
C ALA A 139 1.29 2.62 4.83
N SER A 140 1.06 3.86 4.37
CA SER A 140 0.16 4.78 5.05
C SER A 140 -0.65 5.64 4.10
N ASN A 141 -1.90 5.93 4.44
CA ASN A 141 -2.79 6.82 3.66
C ASN A 141 -2.92 6.37 2.20
N LEU A 142 -3.25 5.10 2.01
CA LEU A 142 -3.38 4.50 0.68
C LEU A 142 -4.84 4.22 0.35
N VAL A 143 -5.20 4.41 -0.91
CA VAL A 143 -6.53 4.07 -1.41
C VAL A 143 -6.40 3.21 -2.66
N PHE A 144 -7.09 2.07 -2.67
CA PHE A 144 -7.10 1.12 -3.77
C PHE A 144 -8.50 1.03 -4.38
N MET A 145 -8.60 1.17 -5.70
CA MET A 145 -9.84 1.03 -6.47
C MET A 145 -9.66 0.07 -7.63
N SER A 146 -10.68 -0.75 -7.89
CA SER A 146 -10.72 -1.66 -9.05
C SER A 146 -9.54 -2.64 -9.08
N LEU A 147 -9.17 -3.18 -7.92
CA LEU A 147 -8.11 -4.17 -7.74
C LEU A 147 -8.64 -5.28 -6.81
N PRO A 148 -8.68 -6.56 -7.24
CA PRO A 148 -9.10 -7.66 -6.37
C PRO A 148 -8.28 -7.80 -5.08
N ILE A 149 -7.01 -7.36 -5.10
CA ILE A 149 -6.17 -7.24 -3.91
C ILE A 149 -5.57 -5.84 -3.91
N GLY A 150 -5.93 -5.01 -2.94
CA GLY A 150 -5.32 -3.68 -2.80
C GLY A 150 -3.88 -3.81 -2.32
N LEU A 151 -3.71 -4.51 -1.20
CA LEU A 151 -2.43 -4.76 -0.56
C LEU A 151 -2.23 -6.25 -0.32
N LEU A 152 -1.09 -6.75 -0.78
CA LEU A 152 -0.59 -8.08 -0.48
C LEU A 152 0.72 -7.98 0.31
N VAL A 153 0.86 -8.74 1.38
CA VAL A 153 2.05 -8.76 2.23
C VAL A 153 2.44 -10.20 2.53
N ASP A 154 3.65 -10.57 2.12
CA ASP A 154 4.23 -11.90 2.36
C ASP A 154 5.51 -11.77 3.18
N LYS A 155 5.71 -12.69 4.14
CA LYS A 155 6.99 -12.85 4.88
C LYS A 155 7.57 -11.55 5.43
N THR A 156 6.71 -10.62 5.82
CA THR A 156 7.14 -9.30 6.32
C THR A 156 7.12 -9.30 7.84
N ILE A 157 8.13 -8.70 8.47
CA ILE A 157 8.31 -8.61 9.91
C ILE A 157 8.40 -7.15 10.37
N ALA A 158 7.96 -6.86 11.60
CA ALA A 158 8.21 -5.57 12.27
C ALA A 158 7.84 -4.36 11.39
N SER A 159 6.59 -4.32 10.93
CA SER A 159 6.11 -3.39 9.90
C SER A 159 4.71 -2.87 10.23
N ILE A 160 4.37 -1.70 9.70
CA ILE A 160 3.14 -0.97 10.04
C ILE A 160 2.35 -0.62 8.78
N PHE A 161 1.04 -0.84 8.83
CA PHE A 161 0.10 -0.55 7.75
C PHE A 161 -1.06 0.29 8.30
N GLU A 162 -1.19 1.53 7.85
CA GLU A 162 -2.05 2.53 8.49
C GLU A 162 -2.95 3.27 7.50
N ASN A 163 -4.23 3.48 7.84
CA ASN A 163 -5.17 4.26 7.04
C ASN A 163 -5.20 3.82 5.58
N ILE A 164 -5.34 2.51 5.36
CA ILE A 164 -5.42 1.92 4.02
C ILE A 164 -6.86 1.56 3.71
N ARG A 165 -7.39 2.09 2.61
CA ARG A 165 -8.76 1.85 2.16
C ARG A 165 -8.78 1.10 0.85
N THR A 166 -9.71 0.18 0.69
CA THR A 166 -9.94 -0.48 -0.58
C THR A 166 -11.42 -0.44 -0.93
N ASN A 167 -11.72 -0.44 -2.22
CA ASN A 167 -13.04 -0.75 -2.73
C ASN A 167 -12.91 -1.86 -3.77
N LEU A 168 -13.61 -2.98 -3.54
CA LEU A 168 -13.53 -4.23 -4.32
C LEU A 168 -12.21 -4.99 -4.16
N GLY A 169 -11.41 -4.70 -3.13
CA GLY A 169 -10.06 -5.27 -2.96
C GLY A 169 -9.75 -5.78 -1.56
N GLN A 170 -9.03 -6.89 -1.45
CA GLN A 170 -8.61 -7.45 -0.16
C GLN A 170 -7.40 -6.69 0.42
N LEU A 171 -7.28 -6.70 1.74
CA LEU A 171 -6.01 -6.51 2.45
C LEU A 171 -5.54 -7.88 2.94
N ARG A 172 -4.51 -8.43 2.29
CA ARG A 172 -4.09 -9.82 2.46
C ARG A 172 -2.68 -9.91 3.01
N PHE A 173 -2.52 -10.67 4.08
CA PHE A 173 -1.25 -10.91 4.76
C PHE A 173 -1.04 -12.41 4.86
N ARG A 174 0.10 -12.91 4.42
CA ARG A 174 0.33 -14.36 4.38
C ARG A 174 1.78 -14.81 4.52
N ASN A 175 1.96 -16.13 4.50
CA ASN A 175 3.26 -16.78 4.32
C ASN A 175 4.29 -16.52 5.43
N GLY A 176 3.87 -16.27 6.67
CA GLY A 176 4.79 -16.07 7.80
C GLY A 176 5.04 -14.61 8.14
N CYS A 177 4.11 -13.70 7.82
CA CYS A 177 4.15 -12.34 8.36
C CYS A 177 4.13 -12.37 9.89
N THR A 178 4.93 -11.53 10.54
CA THR A 178 5.04 -11.50 12.00
C THR A 178 5.32 -10.13 12.58
N SER A 179 4.88 -9.81 13.78
CA SER A 179 5.08 -8.49 14.42
C SER A 179 4.57 -7.35 13.53
N ILE A 180 3.31 -7.47 13.08
CA ILE A 180 2.66 -6.51 12.20
C ILE A 180 1.65 -5.69 12.98
N THR A 181 1.58 -4.40 12.70
CA THR A 181 0.58 -3.50 13.26
C THR A 181 -0.27 -2.91 12.14
N ILE A 182 -1.58 -3.07 12.24
CA ILE A 182 -2.57 -2.55 11.28
C ILE A 182 -3.49 -1.57 12.00
N ILE A 183 -3.59 -0.34 11.51
CA ILE A 183 -4.30 0.75 12.19
C ILE A 183 -5.24 1.45 11.22
N SER A 184 -6.50 1.63 11.60
CA SER A 184 -7.48 2.44 10.85
C SER A 184 -7.64 2.05 9.37
N CYS A 185 -7.44 0.78 9.04
CA CYS A 185 -7.61 0.26 7.68
C CYS A 185 -9.07 -0.14 7.43
N TYR A 186 -9.50 -0.02 6.17
CA TYR A 186 -10.89 -0.22 5.77
C TYR A 186 -11.01 -0.86 4.37
N PRO A 187 -10.96 -2.20 4.27
CA PRO A 187 -11.38 -2.90 3.07
C PRO A 187 -12.90 -2.97 2.96
N ALA A 188 -13.42 -2.69 1.76
CA ALA A 188 -14.85 -2.71 1.51
C ALA A 188 -15.25 -3.33 0.17
N ASN A 189 -16.46 -3.88 0.15
CA ASN A 189 -17.14 -4.41 -1.03
C ASN A 189 -16.38 -5.54 -1.75
N VAL A 190 -15.62 -6.37 -1.03
CA VAL A 190 -14.84 -7.44 -1.68
C VAL A 190 -15.77 -8.50 -2.27
N VAL A 191 -15.66 -8.73 -3.58
CA VAL A 191 -16.41 -9.76 -4.30
C VAL A 191 -15.65 -11.10 -4.25
N GLY A 192 -16.34 -12.16 -3.85
CA GLY A 192 -15.80 -13.53 -3.75
C GLY A 192 -14.69 -13.72 -2.71
N GLY A 193 -14.51 -12.77 -1.78
CA GLY A 193 -13.40 -12.77 -0.84
C GLY A 193 -13.73 -12.10 0.49
N SER A 194 -12.70 -11.92 1.31
CA SER A 194 -12.80 -11.34 2.65
C SER A 194 -12.11 -9.98 2.70
N GLY A 195 -12.61 -9.04 3.49
CA GLY A 195 -12.01 -7.70 3.59
C GLY A 195 -10.55 -7.78 4.03
N PHE A 196 -10.34 -8.30 5.25
CA PHE A 196 -9.03 -8.72 5.74
C PHE A 196 -8.87 -10.23 5.62
N LYS A 197 -7.73 -10.66 5.09
CA LYS A 197 -7.39 -12.09 4.99
C LYS A 197 -5.99 -12.36 5.52
N PHE A 198 -5.90 -13.26 6.50
CA PHE A 198 -4.67 -13.66 7.17
C PHE A 198 -4.42 -15.15 7.01
N GLU A 199 -3.24 -15.50 6.48
CA GLU A 199 -2.85 -16.90 6.23
C GLU A 199 -1.42 -17.17 6.75
N ASN A 200 -1.26 -17.94 7.83
CA ASN A 200 0.05 -18.15 8.50
C ASN A 200 0.68 -16.82 8.95
N VAL A 201 -0.04 -16.07 9.78
CA VAL A 201 0.40 -14.78 10.34
C VAL A 201 0.50 -14.90 11.86
N ARG A 202 1.54 -14.31 12.46
CA ARG A 202 1.77 -14.33 13.92
C ARG A 202 1.98 -12.93 14.48
N TYR A 203 1.75 -12.75 15.79
CA TYR A 203 2.06 -11.50 16.50
C TYR A 203 1.51 -10.25 15.80
N LEU A 204 0.24 -10.29 15.45
CA LEU A 204 -0.44 -9.22 14.71
C LEU A 204 -1.34 -8.43 15.65
N THR A 205 -1.32 -7.11 15.51
CA THR A 205 -2.28 -6.22 16.18
C THR A 205 -3.08 -5.45 15.13
N LEU A 206 -4.40 -5.47 15.27
CA LEU A 206 -5.32 -4.58 14.55
C LEU A 206 -6.01 -3.63 15.53
N THR A 207 -6.02 -2.35 15.20
CA THR A 207 -6.66 -1.31 16.02
C THR A 207 -7.54 -0.43 15.16
N GLY A 208 -8.81 -0.28 15.53
CA GLY A 208 -9.74 0.67 14.91
C GLY A 208 -9.99 0.42 13.41
N CYS A 209 -9.85 -0.81 12.95
CA CYS A 209 -10.11 -1.16 11.55
C CYS A 209 -11.61 -1.41 11.31
N ALA A 210 -12.07 -1.21 10.07
CA ALA A 210 -13.43 -1.56 9.64
C ALA A 210 -13.38 -2.51 8.45
N ALA A 211 -14.41 -3.32 8.19
CA ALA A 211 -14.46 -4.21 7.03
C ALA A 211 -15.91 -4.44 6.58
N ASP A 212 -16.33 -3.79 5.49
CA ASP A 212 -17.76 -3.72 5.16
C ASP A 212 -18.11 -4.26 3.78
N GLY A 213 -19.31 -4.84 3.63
CA GLY A 213 -19.84 -5.23 2.32
C GLY A 213 -19.11 -6.40 1.67
N ASN A 214 -18.39 -7.23 2.42
CA ASN A 214 -17.55 -8.29 1.86
C ASN A 214 -18.33 -9.60 1.68
N ASP A 215 -18.27 -10.22 0.51
CA ASP A 215 -19.06 -11.41 0.17
C ASP A 215 -18.86 -12.58 1.14
N ARG A 216 -17.63 -12.73 1.69
CA ARG A 216 -17.28 -13.84 2.58
C ARG A 216 -17.17 -13.42 4.03
N TYR A 217 -16.11 -12.72 4.40
CA TYR A 217 -15.85 -12.31 5.80
C TYR A 217 -15.34 -10.87 5.88
N GLY A 218 -15.67 -10.16 6.95
CA GLY A 218 -14.95 -8.93 7.30
C GLY A 218 -13.49 -9.23 7.64
N TYR A 219 -13.29 -10.21 8.53
CA TYR A 219 -11.98 -10.69 8.97
C TYR A 219 -11.90 -12.22 8.84
N GLU A 220 -10.97 -12.71 8.02
CA GLU A 220 -10.69 -14.14 7.85
C GLU A 220 -9.30 -14.49 8.38
N LEU A 221 -9.24 -15.32 9.41
CA LEU A 221 -7.99 -15.86 9.97
C LEU A 221 -7.97 -17.39 9.77
N ASP A 222 -6.98 -17.87 9.04
CA ASP A 222 -6.82 -19.31 8.82
C ASP A 222 -6.38 -20.06 10.09
N SER A 223 -6.33 -21.39 9.99
CA SER A 223 -5.94 -22.28 11.10
C SER A 223 -4.50 -22.13 11.59
N SER A 224 -3.64 -21.45 10.83
CA SER A 224 -2.22 -21.28 11.14
C SER A 224 -1.88 -19.89 11.72
N CYS A 225 -2.88 -19.02 11.87
CA CYS A 225 -2.74 -17.76 12.58
C CYS A 225 -2.64 -17.96 14.10
N GLU A 226 -1.77 -17.19 14.74
CA GLU A 226 -1.46 -17.33 16.18
C GLU A 226 -1.11 -15.98 16.82
N SER A 227 -1.54 -15.75 18.06
CA SER A 227 -1.20 -14.53 18.82
C SER A 227 -1.62 -13.24 18.09
N ILE A 228 -2.91 -13.12 17.84
CA ILE A 228 -3.51 -12.01 17.09
C ILE A 228 -4.45 -11.24 18.01
N VAL A 229 -4.35 -9.91 18.01
CA VAL A 229 -5.21 -9.03 18.80
C VAL A 229 -5.97 -8.07 17.89
N LEU A 230 -7.29 -8.03 18.01
CA LEU A 230 -8.17 -7.05 17.39
C LEU A 230 -8.76 -6.17 18.50
N THR A 231 -8.58 -4.86 18.40
CA THR A 231 -9.13 -3.89 19.37
C THR A 231 -9.95 -2.83 18.65
N GLY A 232 -11.22 -2.69 19.02
CA GLY A 232 -12.10 -1.67 18.47
C GLY A 232 -12.35 -1.81 16.96
N CYS A 233 -12.33 -3.03 16.43
CA CYS A 233 -12.53 -3.31 15.01
C CYS A 233 -14.02 -3.59 14.69
N GLY A 234 -14.46 -3.25 13.49
CA GLY A 234 -15.85 -3.41 13.04
C GLY A 234 -15.96 -4.19 11.74
N ALA A 235 -16.97 -5.04 11.59
CA ALA A 235 -17.35 -5.61 10.31
C ALA A 235 -18.86 -5.50 10.08
N GLU A 236 -19.27 -4.92 8.97
CA GLU A 236 -20.67 -4.66 8.68
C GLU A 236 -21.05 -5.21 7.30
N VAL A 237 -22.28 -5.72 7.13
CA VAL A 237 -22.79 -6.12 5.80
C VAL A 237 -21.87 -7.12 5.09
N SER A 238 -21.14 -7.94 5.85
CA SER A 238 -20.28 -8.99 5.30
C SER A 238 -20.98 -10.34 5.42
N GLY A 239 -20.55 -11.36 4.67
CA GLY A 239 -21.11 -12.71 4.80
C GLY A 239 -21.10 -13.21 6.25
N PHE A 240 -19.97 -13.01 6.95
CA PHE A 240 -19.89 -12.97 8.41
C PHE A 240 -18.87 -11.92 8.88
N GLY A 241 -19.04 -11.37 10.09
CA GLY A 241 -18.10 -10.38 10.63
C GLY A 241 -16.67 -10.93 10.83
N PHE A 242 -16.53 -11.96 11.67
CA PHE A 242 -15.24 -12.55 12.03
C PHE A 242 -15.26 -14.07 11.85
N CYS A 243 -14.25 -14.62 11.17
CA CYS A 243 -14.05 -16.06 11.01
C CYS A 243 -12.66 -16.47 11.48
N GLN A 244 -12.61 -17.41 12.42
CA GLN A 244 -11.38 -18.06 12.90
C GLN A 244 -11.52 -19.56 12.74
N THR A 245 -10.67 -20.16 11.90
CA THR A 245 -10.80 -21.60 11.59
C THR A 245 -10.15 -22.53 12.62
N SER A 246 -9.11 -22.12 13.37
CA SER A 246 -8.58 -22.85 14.55
C SER A 246 -7.34 -22.22 15.22
N GLY A 247 -7.13 -20.91 15.13
CA GLY A 247 -5.92 -20.28 15.70
C GLY A 247 -5.85 -20.36 17.24
N GLU A 248 -4.66 -20.48 17.79
CA GLU A 248 -4.41 -20.30 19.23
C GLU A 248 -4.26 -18.81 19.54
N THR A 249 -4.63 -18.39 20.76
CA THR A 249 -4.37 -17.04 21.32
C THR A 249 -4.88 -15.85 20.48
N ILE A 250 -6.13 -15.92 19.99
CA ILE A 250 -6.81 -14.77 19.35
C ILE A 250 -7.62 -13.98 20.38
N GLY A 251 -7.33 -12.69 20.52
CA GLY A 251 -8.06 -11.77 21.40
C GLY A 251 -8.85 -10.74 20.59
N ILE A 252 -10.17 -10.69 20.79
CA ILE A 252 -11.08 -9.74 20.14
C ILE A 252 -11.71 -8.86 21.22
N TYR A 253 -11.37 -7.57 21.24
CA TYR A 253 -11.72 -6.65 22.33
C TYR A 253 -12.49 -5.44 21.80
N ASN A 254 -13.70 -5.21 22.33
CA ASN A 254 -14.57 -4.09 21.94
C ASN A 254 -14.82 -4.03 20.43
N CYS A 255 -14.88 -5.19 19.76
CA CYS A 255 -15.17 -5.28 18.35
C CYS A 255 -16.66 -5.55 18.10
N PHE A 256 -17.15 -5.17 16.92
CA PHE A 256 -18.53 -5.35 16.51
C PHE A 256 -18.59 -6.04 15.14
N GLY A 257 -19.57 -6.93 14.94
CA GLY A 257 -19.73 -7.67 13.69
C GLY A 257 -21.18 -8.08 13.47
N PHE A 258 -21.74 -7.78 12.29
CA PHE A 258 -23.04 -8.31 11.84
C PHE A 258 -23.01 -8.77 10.39
#